data_AF-A0A7V6PXT1-F1
#
_entry.id   AF-A0A7V6PXT1-F1
#
_cell.length_a   1.000
_cell.length_b   1.000
_cell.length_c   1.000
_cell.angle_alpha   90.00
_cell.angle_beta   90.00
_cell.angle_gamma   90.00
#
_symmetry.space_group_name_H-M   'P 1'
#
loop_
_entity.id
_entity.type
_entity.pdbx_description
1 polymer ?
#
loop_
_entity_poly.entity_id
_entity_poly.type
_entity_poly.pdbx_seq_one_letter_code
_entity_poly.pdbx_strand_id
1 'polypeptide(L)'
;RAINEEIALEKFCELKEKWEKSYPFAIRSWERNWDVLTPFFKFPEEIRKITYTTNIIEALHRQYRKVTKTKTMFPSDSSLEKMLYLASMNVMKKWTQRYKNWDKVLSQLLIQYPGRLENYL
;
A
#
# COMPACT_ATOMS: atom_id res chain seq x y z
N ARG A 1 -14.91 -3.47 10.54
CA ARG A 1 -13.47 -3.76 10.32
C ARG A 1 -13.28 -5.23 10.63
N ALA A 2 -12.71 -6.01 9.71
CA ALA A 2 -12.50 -7.44 9.94
C ALA A 2 -11.23 -7.66 10.76
N ILE A 3 -11.34 -8.46 11.82
CA ILE A 3 -10.22 -8.76 12.72
C ILE A 3 -9.38 -9.89 12.11
N ASN A 4 -10.04 -10.90 11.54
CA ASN A 4 -9.48 -12.09 10.92
C ASN A 4 -10.04 -12.28 9.48
N GLU A 5 -9.54 -13.31 8.81
CA GLU A 5 -9.92 -13.66 7.43
C GLU A 5 -11.39 -14.12 7.31
N GLU A 6 -11.89 -14.87 8.28
CA GLU A 6 -13.27 -15.39 8.28
C GLU A 6 -14.31 -14.26 8.28
N ILE A 7 -14.16 -13.29 9.19
CA ILE A 7 -15.02 -12.10 9.23
C ILE A 7 -14.86 -11.27 7.95
N ALA A 8 -13.66 -11.25 7.36
CA ALA A 8 -13.43 -10.55 6.11
C ALA A 8 -14.20 -11.19 4.95
N LEU A 9 -14.24 -12.51 4.90
CA LEU A 9 -14.98 -13.26 3.90
C LEU A 9 -16.49 -13.05 4.04
N GLU A 10 -17.03 -13.09 5.27
CA GLU A 10 -18.43 -12.78 5.54
C GLU A 10 -18.80 -11.36 5.05
N LYS A 11 -17.97 -10.37 5.38
CA LYS A 11 -18.15 -8.99 4.92
C LYS A 11 -17.99 -8.85 3.41
N PHE A 12 -17.18 -9.69 2.78
CA PHE A 12 -17.04 -9.72 1.33
C PHE A 12 -18.30 -10.30 0.66
N CYS A 13 -18.94 -11.32 1.24
CA CYS A 13 -20.23 -11.84 0.77
C CYS A 13 -21.33 -10.77 0.86
N GLU A 14 -21.43 -10.04 1.98
CA GLU A 14 -22.38 -8.91 2.13
C GLU A 14 -22.14 -7.83 1.06
N LEU A 15 -20.86 -7.52 0.79
CA LEU A 15 -20.48 -6.54 -0.23
C LEU A 15 -20.84 -7.03 -1.64
N LYS A 16 -20.64 -8.32 -1.92
CA LYS A 16 -20.98 -8.96 -3.17
C LYS A 16 -22.48 -8.89 -3.42
N GLU A 17 -23.32 -9.31 -2.47
CA GLU A 17 -24.78 -9.27 -2.61
C GLU A 17 -25.29 -7.87 -2.95
N LYS A 18 -24.70 -6.84 -2.32
CA LYS A 18 -25.11 -5.45 -2.53
C LYS A 18 -24.65 -4.86 -3.86
N TRP A 19 -23.43 -5.16 -4.31
CA TRP A 19 -22.77 -4.41 -5.39
C TRP A 19 -22.47 -5.21 -6.65
N GLU A 20 -22.65 -6.53 -6.64
CA GLU A 20 -22.35 -7.38 -7.79
C GLU A 20 -23.15 -7.00 -9.05
N LYS A 21 -24.42 -6.61 -8.88
CA LYS A 21 -25.26 -6.18 -10.01
C LYS A 21 -24.75 -4.90 -10.68
N SER A 22 -24.21 -3.96 -9.89
CA SER A 22 -23.73 -2.67 -10.40
C SER A 22 -22.27 -2.71 -10.84
N TYR A 23 -21.43 -3.48 -10.16
CA TYR A 23 -19.97 -3.52 -10.37
C TYR A 23 -19.44 -4.96 -10.43
N PRO A 24 -19.90 -5.78 -11.39
CA PRO A 24 -19.54 -7.20 -11.44
C PRO A 24 -18.05 -7.44 -11.67
N PHE A 25 -17.37 -6.56 -12.43
CA PHE A 25 -15.93 -6.66 -12.66
C PHE A 25 -15.10 -6.39 -11.41
N ALA A 26 -15.54 -5.46 -10.55
CA ALA A 26 -14.85 -5.16 -9.30
C ALA A 26 -14.92 -6.39 -8.38
N ILE A 27 -16.12 -6.94 -8.17
CA ILE A 27 -16.33 -8.13 -7.33
C ILE A 27 -15.48 -9.32 -7.82
N ARG A 28 -15.53 -9.65 -9.11
CA ARG A 28 -14.72 -10.74 -9.69
C ARG A 28 -13.23 -10.53 -9.49
N SER A 29 -12.75 -9.29 -9.54
CA SER A 29 -11.34 -8.99 -9.29
C SER A 29 -10.96 -9.25 -7.83
N TRP A 30 -11.84 -8.97 -6.87
CA TRP A 30 -11.61 -9.30 -5.47
C TRP A 30 -11.63 -10.81 -5.23
N GLU A 31 -12.59 -11.54 -5.81
CA GLU A 31 -12.67 -13.00 -5.72
C GLU A 31 -11.41 -13.68 -6.24
N ARG A 32 -10.98 -13.31 -7.46
CA ARG A 32 -9.82 -13.91 -8.11
C ARG A 32 -8.51 -13.66 -7.35
N ASN A 33 -8.40 -12.51 -6.68
CA ASN A 33 -7.19 -12.13 -5.96
C ASN A 33 -7.30 -12.37 -4.45
N TRP A 34 -8.35 -13.07 -3.99
CA TRP A 34 -8.62 -13.25 -2.58
C TRP A 34 -7.42 -13.87 -1.84
N ASP A 35 -6.84 -14.94 -2.40
CA ASP A 35 -5.68 -15.64 -1.83
C ASP A 35 -4.42 -14.75 -1.70
N VAL A 36 -4.31 -13.70 -2.52
CA VAL A 36 -3.21 -12.73 -2.45
C VAL A 36 -3.50 -11.65 -1.40
N LEU A 37 -4.77 -11.34 -1.17
CA LEU A 37 -5.22 -10.31 -0.24
C LEU A 37 -5.32 -10.82 1.19
N THR A 38 -5.70 -12.09 1.42
CA THR A 38 -5.92 -12.64 2.77
C THR A 38 -4.70 -12.72 3.68
N PRO A 39 -3.45 -12.93 3.19
CA PRO A 39 -2.26 -12.91 4.05
C PRO A 39 -2.09 -11.59 4.82
N PHE A 40 -2.72 -10.50 4.34
CA PHE A 40 -2.83 -9.25 5.06
C PHE A 40 -3.34 -9.41 6.50
N PHE A 41 -4.28 -10.32 6.75
CA PHE A 41 -4.85 -10.57 8.08
C PHE A 41 -3.90 -11.26 9.05
N LYS A 42 -2.78 -11.83 8.56
CA LYS A 42 -1.73 -12.39 9.41
C LYS A 42 -0.91 -11.33 10.13
N PHE A 43 -1.03 -10.06 9.71
CA PHE A 43 -0.33 -8.96 10.35
C PHE A 43 -1.15 -8.35 11.50
N PRO A 44 -0.51 -7.99 12.63
CA PRO A 44 -1.12 -7.19 13.68
C PRO A 44 -1.71 -5.87 13.17
N GLU A 45 -2.62 -5.28 13.96
CA GLU A 45 -3.35 -4.08 13.57
C GLU A 45 -2.40 -2.90 13.24
N GLU A 46 -1.32 -2.76 14.01
CA GLU A 46 -0.31 -1.72 13.88
C GLU A 46 0.36 -1.76 12.51
N ILE A 47 0.70 -2.97 12.04
CA ILE A 47 1.32 -3.19 10.72
C ILE A 47 0.27 -3.01 9.62
N ARG A 48 -0.92 -3.61 9.79
CA ARG A 48 -2.03 -3.47 8.84
C ARG A 48 -2.36 -2.02 8.55
N LYS A 49 -2.33 -1.16 9.57
CA LYS A 49 -2.56 0.28 9.45
C LYS A 49 -1.59 0.96 8.50
N ILE A 50 -0.30 0.62 8.55
CA ILE A 50 0.68 1.14 7.60
C ILE A 50 0.34 0.65 6.20
N THR A 51 0.06 -0.63 6.05
CA THR A 51 -0.16 -1.28 4.75
C THR A 51 -1.38 -0.74 4.01
N TYR A 52 -2.53 -0.53 4.68
CA TYR A 52 -3.74 -0.01 4.01
C TYR A 52 -3.73 1.51 3.84
N THR A 53 -2.80 2.25 4.46
CA THR A 53 -2.71 3.69 4.24
C THR A 53 -2.14 4.00 2.86
N THR A 54 -3.00 4.45 1.95
CA THR A 54 -2.60 4.77 0.57
C THR A 54 -1.92 6.12 0.44
N ASN A 55 -2.03 6.99 1.45
CA ASN A 55 -1.52 8.37 1.43
C ASN A 55 -0.06 8.49 0.96
N ILE A 56 0.83 7.59 1.36
CA ILE A 56 2.26 7.65 0.99
C ILE A 56 2.43 7.39 -0.51
N ILE A 57 1.84 6.31 -1.01
CA ILE A 57 1.93 5.89 -2.42
C ILE A 57 1.18 6.89 -3.32
N GLU A 58 -0.03 7.30 -2.92
CA GLU A 58 -0.82 8.28 -3.66
C GLU A 58 -0.16 9.66 -3.71
N ALA A 59 0.47 10.10 -2.61
CA ALA A 59 1.21 11.37 -2.60
C ALA A 59 2.40 11.32 -3.57
N LEU A 60 3.14 10.21 -3.62
CA LEU A 60 4.22 10.01 -4.58
C LEU A 60 3.70 10.03 -6.03
N HIS A 61 2.67 9.22 -6.33
CA HIS A 61 2.05 9.19 -7.65
C HIS A 61 1.51 10.56 -8.07
N ARG A 62 0.95 11.34 -7.14
CA ARG A 62 0.51 12.72 -7.42
C ARG A 62 1.66 13.60 -7.86
N GLN A 63 2.84 13.50 -7.23
CA GLN A 63 4.02 14.27 -7.64
C GLN A 63 4.52 13.83 -9.02
N TYR A 64 4.56 12.54 -9.30
CA TYR A 64 4.92 12.05 -10.64
C TYR A 64 3.97 12.55 -11.71
N ARG A 65 2.65 12.41 -11.51
CA ARG A 65 1.64 12.95 -12.45
C ARG A 65 1.79 14.46 -12.62
N LYS A 66 2.12 15.20 -11.57
CA LYS A 66 2.33 16.66 -11.65
C LYS A 66 3.49 17.02 -12.58
N VAL A 67 4.63 16.33 -12.46
CA VAL A 67 5.82 16.66 -13.29
C VAL A 67 5.70 16.15 -14.72
N THR A 68 4.92 15.08 -14.95
CA THR A 68 4.70 14.54 -16.30
C THR A 68 3.51 15.17 -17.03
N LYS A 69 2.55 15.78 -16.34
CA LYS A 69 1.32 16.33 -16.95
C LYS A 69 1.56 17.28 -18.12
N THR A 70 2.63 18.08 -18.08
CA THR A 70 2.95 19.06 -19.12
C THR A 70 3.76 18.49 -20.29
N LYS A 71 4.15 17.21 -20.22
CA LYS A 71 5.02 16.56 -21.20
C LYS A 71 4.26 15.41 -21.85
N THR A 72 3.84 15.64 -23.08
CA THR A 72 3.10 14.66 -23.89
C THR A 72 4.00 13.55 -24.44
N MET A 73 5.29 13.83 -24.62
CA MET A 73 6.27 12.86 -25.11
C MET A 73 7.64 13.11 -24.47
N PHE A 74 8.39 12.02 -24.29
CA PHE A 74 9.77 12.04 -23.83
C PHE A 74 10.69 11.58 -24.98
N PRO A 75 11.84 12.24 -25.21
CA PRO A 75 12.76 11.88 -26.30
C PRO A 75 13.48 10.53 -26.09
N SER A 76 13.55 10.04 -24.85
CA SER A 76 14.12 8.73 -24.50
C SER A 76 13.69 8.30 -23.10
N ASP A 77 13.80 6.99 -22.81
CA ASP A 77 13.52 6.45 -21.47
C ASP A 77 14.39 7.11 -20.39
N SER A 78 15.67 7.35 -20.67
CA SER A 78 16.59 8.02 -19.73
C SER A 78 16.15 9.45 -19.39
N SER A 79 15.45 10.13 -20.31
CA SER A 79 14.94 11.48 -20.04
C SER A 79 13.74 11.46 -19.08
N LEU A 80 12.87 10.45 -19.19
CA LEU A 80 11.78 10.21 -18.26
C LEU A 80 12.34 9.80 -16.89
N GLU A 81 13.28 8.86 -16.88
CA GLU A 81 13.91 8.36 -15.65
C GLU A 81 14.55 9.50 -14.84
N LYS A 82 15.36 10.36 -15.49
CA LYS A 82 15.93 11.54 -14.84
C LYS A 82 14.86 12.44 -14.22
N MET A 83 13.71 12.60 -14.89
CA MET A 83 12.63 13.43 -14.37
C MET A 83 11.97 12.83 -13.13
N LEU A 84 11.67 11.53 -13.18
CA LEU A 84 11.10 10.80 -12.04
C LEU A 84 12.09 10.76 -10.87
N TYR A 85 13.38 10.61 -11.14
CA TYR A 85 14.43 10.70 -10.14
C TYR A 85 14.45 12.07 -9.44
N LEU A 86 14.45 13.17 -10.21
CA LEU A 86 14.41 14.52 -9.64
C LEU A 86 13.13 14.78 -8.84
N ALA A 87 11.98 14.27 -9.30
CA ALA A 87 10.73 14.34 -8.55
C ALA A 87 10.81 13.54 -7.23
N SER A 88 11.39 12.35 -7.26
CA SER A 88 11.62 11.49 -6.09
C SER A 88 12.51 12.17 -5.06
N MET A 89 13.62 12.78 -5.51
CA MET A 89 14.52 13.56 -4.65
C MET A 89 13.79 14.68 -3.93
N ASN A 90 12.92 15.41 -4.64
CA ASN A 90 12.14 16.50 -4.04
C ASN A 90 11.07 16.00 -3.07
N VAL A 91 10.52 14.80 -3.28
CA VAL A 91 9.60 14.14 -2.34
C VAL A 91 10.33 13.71 -1.08
N MET A 92 11.47 13.02 -1.22
CA MET A 92 12.24 12.49 -0.09
C MET A 92 12.76 13.60 0.83
N LYS A 93 13.08 14.78 0.30
CA LYS A 93 13.42 15.96 1.14
C LYS A 93 12.33 16.32 2.16
N LYS A 94 11.07 15.95 1.92
CA LYS A 94 9.94 16.20 2.82
C LYS A 94 9.63 15.01 3.74
N TRP A 95 10.23 13.85 3.51
CA TRP A 95 10.04 12.64 4.31
C TRP A 95 10.97 12.63 5.52
N THR A 96 10.82 13.62 6.38
CA THR A 96 11.64 13.78 7.60
C THR A 96 10.96 13.21 8.85
N GLN A 97 9.64 13.03 8.80
CA GLN A 97 8.86 12.57 9.95
C GLN A 97 8.84 11.04 10.04
N ARG A 98 9.22 10.51 11.21
CA ARG A 98 9.07 9.09 11.54
C ARG A 98 7.59 8.69 11.64
N TYR A 99 7.28 7.47 11.23
CA TYR A 99 5.92 6.94 11.35
C TYR A 99 5.48 6.91 12.83
N LYS A 100 4.23 7.28 13.10
CA LYS A 100 3.69 7.31 14.47
C LYS A 100 3.64 5.90 15.05
N ASN A 101 4.01 5.75 16.32
CA ASN A 101 4.04 4.47 17.03
C ASN A 101 4.95 3.41 16.37
N TRP A 102 6.04 3.84 15.71
CA TRP A 102 6.98 2.92 15.07
C TRP A 102 7.63 1.94 16.05
N ASP A 103 7.82 2.35 17.30
CA ASP A 103 8.23 1.48 18.41
C ASP A 103 7.33 0.25 18.55
N LYS A 104 6.00 0.44 18.58
CA LYS A 104 5.05 -0.68 18.66
C LYS A 104 5.10 -1.58 17.43
N VAL A 105 5.20 -0.96 16.25
CA VAL A 105 5.31 -1.68 14.97
C VAL A 105 6.57 -2.53 14.94
N LEU A 106 7.71 -1.96 15.34
CA LEU A 106 9.00 -2.65 15.38
C LEU A 106 8.96 -3.83 16.36
N SER A 107 8.39 -3.66 17.55
CA SER A 107 8.21 -4.75 18.51
C SER A 107 7.38 -5.91 17.93
N GLN A 108 6.28 -5.60 17.24
CA GLN A 108 5.46 -6.64 16.58
C GLN A 108 6.23 -7.35 15.46
N LEU A 109 7.03 -6.62 14.68
CA LEU A 109 7.87 -7.20 13.64
C LEU A 109 8.96 -8.12 14.20
N LEU A 110 9.58 -7.77 15.33
CA LEU A 110 10.57 -8.61 16.01
C LEU A 110 9.96 -9.92 16.50
N ILE A 111 8.75 -9.87 17.06
CA ILE A 111 8.01 -11.06 17.51
C ILE A 111 7.63 -11.95 16.31
N GLN A 112 7.14 -11.35 15.22
CA GLN A 112 6.69 -12.09 14.04
C GLN A 112 7.85 -12.69 13.23
N TYR A 113 9.03 -12.07 13.27
CA TYR A 113 10.21 -12.44 12.50
C TYR A 113 11.49 -12.49 13.36
N PRO A 114 11.58 -13.44 14.31
CA PRO A 114 12.73 -13.55 15.21
C PRO A 114 14.03 -13.80 14.44
N GLY A 115 15.15 -13.23 14.89
CA GLY A 115 16.47 -13.38 14.27
C GLY A 115 16.67 -12.66 12.93
N ARG A 116 15.65 -12.02 12.34
CA ARG A 116 15.79 -11.30 11.06
C ARG A 116 16.18 -9.83 11.21
N LEU A 117 15.63 -9.18 12.23
CA LEU A 117 15.75 -7.72 12.40
C LEU A 117 16.77 -7.33 13.47
N GLU A 118 17.20 -8.28 14.30
CA GLU A 118 18.16 -8.05 15.40
C GLU A 118 19.49 -7.46 14.94
N ASN A 119 19.94 -7.80 13.73
CA ASN A 119 21.18 -7.27 13.13
C ASN A 119 21.07 -5.81 12.65
N TYR A 120 19.86 -5.24 12.64
CA TYR A 120 19.57 -3.90 12.13
C TYR A 120 19.00 -2.94 13.19
N LEU A 121 18.95 -3.40 14.44
CA LEU A 121 18.63 -2.59 15.62
C LEU A 121 19.89 -1.86 16.12
#